data_AF-A0AAD8A5J7-F1
#
_entry.id   AF-A0AAD8A5J7-F1
#
_cell.length_a   1.000
_cell.length_b   1.000
_cell.length_c   1.000
_cell.angle_alpha   90.00
_cell.angle_beta   90.00
_cell.angle_gamma   90.00
#
_symmetry.space_group_name_H-M   'P 1'
#
loop_
_entity.id
_entity.type
_entity.pdbx_description
1 polymer ?
#
loop_
_entity_poly.entity_id
_entity_poly.type
_entity_poly.pdbx_seq_one_letter_code
_entity_poly.pdbx_strand_id
1 'polypeptide(L)' 'TSWLDLDNSPGQEILDTVFRHLNLLETAYFGLRYLDASNQTHWLDPTKKIAKQLK' A
#
# COMPACT_ATOMS: atom_id res chain seq x y z
N THR A 1 -5.02 -4.23 19.59
CA THR A 1 -4.60 -5.51 18.97
C THR A 1 -4.45 -5.40 17.45
N SER A 2 -3.89 -4.29 16.93
CA SER A 2 -3.96 -3.91 15.49
C SER A 2 -2.65 -4.09 14.69
N TRP A 3 -1.53 -4.41 15.34
CA TRP A 3 -0.22 -4.47 14.67
C TRP A 3 0.05 -5.81 13.96
N LEU A 4 -0.64 -6.87 14.38
CA LEU A 4 -0.54 -8.20 13.75
C LEU A 4 -1.25 -8.22 12.39
N ASP A 5 -2.27 -7.38 12.21
CA ASP A 5 -3.03 -7.31 10.96
C ASP A 5 -2.15 -6.76 9.84
N LEU A 6 -1.31 -5.76 10.12
CA LEU A 6 -0.40 -5.17 9.13
C LEU A 6 0.64 -6.17 8.57
N ASP A 7 1.02 -7.17 9.37
CA ASP A 7 1.98 -8.22 8.96
C ASP A 7 1.34 -9.25 8.01
N ASN A 8 0.01 -9.26 7.91
CA ASN A 8 -0.73 -10.11 6.99
C ASN A 8 -1.48 -9.34 5.89
N SER A 9 -1.67 -8.03 6.05
CA SER A 9 -2.38 -7.17 5.11
C SER A 9 -1.64 -7.07 3.76
N PRO A 10 -2.32 -7.38 2.63
CA PRO A 10 -1.80 -7.12 1.30
C PRO A 10 -1.81 -5.61 1.00
N GLY A 11 -0.95 -5.17 0.08
CA GLY A 11 -0.88 -3.76 -0.36
C GLY A 11 -2.23 -3.21 -0.84
N GLN A 12 -3.09 -4.08 -1.36
CA GLN A 12 -4.44 -3.72 -1.82
C GLN A 12 -5.30 -3.08 -0.72
N GLU A 13 -5.21 -3.51 0.54
CA GLU A 13 -6.05 -2.94 1.61
C GLU A 13 -5.77 -1.45 1.86
N ILE A 14 -4.50 -1.04 1.80
CA ILE A 14 -4.13 0.37 1.94
C ILE A 14 -4.59 1.15 0.70
N LEU A 15 -4.41 0.60 -0.50
CA LEU A 15 -4.89 1.22 -1.74
C LEU A 15 -6.40 1.46 -1.68
N ASP A 16 -7.18 0.45 -1.31
CA ASP A 16 -8.64 0.54 -1.17
C ASP A 16 -9.04 1.59 -0.13
N THR A 17 -8.33 1.67 0.99
CA THR A 17 -8.59 2.66 2.04
C THR A 17 -8.36 4.08 1.53
N VAL A 18 -7.24 4.33 0.85
CA VAL A 18 -6.92 5.64 0.29
C VAL A 18 -7.88 6.02 -0.84
N PHE A 19 -8.17 5.10 -1.75
CA PHE A 19 -9.08 5.34 -2.87
C PHE A 19 -10.49 5.64 -2.41
N ARG A 20 -10.98 4.92 -1.39
CA ARG A 20 -12.28 5.20 -0.77
C ARG A 20 -12.28 6.56 -0.08
N HIS A 21 -11.22 6.90 0.66
CA HIS A 21 -11.11 8.19 1.35
C HIS A 21 -11.11 9.37 0.37
N LEU A 22 -10.46 9.20 -0.78
CA LEU A 22 -10.42 10.20 -1.86
C LEU A 22 -11.62 10.13 -2.81
N ASN A 23 -12.53 9.19 -2.61
CA ASN A 23 -13.69 8.93 -3.47
C ASN A 23 -13.32 8.81 -4.96
N LEU A 24 -12.27 8.04 -5.26
CA LEU A 24 -11.81 7.82 -6.64
C LEU A 24 -12.75 6.86 -7.37
N LEU A 25 -13.24 7.28 -8.53
CA LEU A 25 -14.08 6.45 -9.41
C LEU A 25 -13.25 5.46 -10.23
N GLU A 26 -12.12 5.90 -10.76
CA GLU A 26 -11.26 5.08 -11.64
C GLU A 26 -9.94 4.74 -10.95
N THR A 27 -9.95 3.76 -10.06
CA THR A 27 -8.80 3.38 -9.23
C THR A 27 -7.66 2.72 -10.02
N ALA A 28 -7.94 2.20 -11.22
CA ALA A 28 -6.97 1.51 -12.06
C ALA A 28 -5.82 2.42 -12.56
N TYR A 29 -5.98 3.74 -12.49
CA TYR A 29 -4.97 4.72 -12.92
C TYR A 29 -4.09 5.23 -11.77
N PHE A 30 -4.41 4.85 -10.53
CA PHE A 30 -3.72 5.38 -9.36
C PHE A 30 -2.98 4.26 -8.62
N GLY A 31 -1.94 4.67 -7.89
CA GLY A 31 -1.15 3.79 -7.05
C GLY A 31 -0.44 4.61 -5.99
N LEU A 32 0.18 3.93 -5.03
CA LEU A 32 0.98 4.56 -3.99
C LEU A 32 2.46 4.31 -4.25
N ARG A 33 3.27 5.33 -3.98
CA ARG A 33 4.73 5.24 -3.98
C ARG A 33 5.26 5.37 -2.56
N TYR A 34 6.34 4.66 -2.27
CA TYR A 34 7.09 4.78 -1.01
C TYR A 34 8.58 4.90 -1.30
N LEU A 35 9.32 5.40 -0.30
CA LEU A 35 10.78 5.43 -0.31
C LEU A 35 11.29 4.27 0.52
N ASP A 36 12.28 3.55 0.02
CA ASP A 36 12.99 2.53 0.80
C ASP A 36 14.07 3.14 1.69
N ALA A 37 14.79 2.29 2.44
CA ALA A 37 15.90 2.70 3.29
C ALA A 37 17.06 3.40 2.55
N SER A 38 17.15 3.23 1.23
CA SER A 38 18.15 3.86 0.35
C SER A 38 17.60 5.13 -0.32
N ASN A 39 16.42 5.60 0.08
CA ASN A 39 15.72 6.75 -0.50
C ASN A 39 15.37 6.56 -1.98
N GLN A 40 15.30 5.31 -2.45
CA GLN A 40 14.82 4.97 -3.78
C GLN A 40 13.30 4.89 -3.77
N THR A 41 12.65 5.40 -4.82
CA THR A 41 11.20 5.34 -4.91
C THR A 41 10.70 4.07 -5.57
N HIS A 42 9.73 3.42 -4.93
CA HIS A 42 9.08 2.20 -5.37
C HIS A 42 7.58 2.38 -5.45
N TRP A 43 6.93 1.61 -6.34
CA TRP A 43 5.47 1.45 -6.32
C TRP A 43 5.09 0.38 -5.31
N LEU A 44 4.00 0.62 -4.58
CA LEU A 44 3.39 -0.40 -3.73
C LEU A 44 2.78 -1.50 -4.60
N ASP A 45 3.19 -2.74 -4.37
CA ASP A 45 2.61 -3.92 -5.00
C ASP A 45 1.32 -4.31 -4.25
N PRO A 46 0.15 -4.33 -4.92
CA PRO A 46 -1.12 -4.65 -4.29
C PRO A 46 -1.21 -6.09 -3.78
N THR A 47 -0.45 -7.02 -4.38
CA THR A 47 -0.54 -8.45 -4.10
C THR A 47 0.38 -8.89 -2.95
N LYS A 48 1.39 -8.08 -2.62
CA LYS A 48 2.39 -8.40 -1.59
C LYS A 48 2.00 -7.79 -0.25
N LYS A 49 2.40 -8.48 0.82
CA LYS A 49 2.28 -7.97 2.18
C LYS A 49 3.01 -6.65 2.36
N ILE A 50 2.37 -5.68 3.00
CA ILE A 50 2.93 -4.34 3.22
C ILE A 50 4.23 -4.41 4.03
N ALA A 51 4.25 -5.21 5.10
CA ALA A 51 5.42 -5.39 5.95
C ALA A 51 6.65 -5.98 5.24
N LYS A 52 6.48 -6.60 4.06
CA LYS A 52 7.60 -7.09 3.24
C LYS A 52 8.14 -6.06 2.25
N GLN A 53 7.38 -5.00 2.00
CA GLN A 53 7.72 -3.96 1.02
C GLN A 53 8.36 -2.76 1.69
N LEU A 54 7.90 -2.39 2.89
CA LEU A 54 8.36 -1.21 3.62
C LEU A 54 9.58 -1.48 4.53
N LYS A 55 10.40 -2.49 4.21
CA LYS A 55 11.59 -2.85 5.00
C LYS A 55 12.79 -1.97 4.71
#